data_AF-A0A2R4N1W9-F1
#
_entry.id   AF-A0A2R4N1W9-F1
#
_cell.length_a   1.000
_cell.length_b   1.000
_cell.length_c   1.000
_cell.angle_alpha   90.00
_cell.angle_beta   90.00
_cell.angle_gamma   90.00
#
_symmetry.space_group_name_H-M   'P 1'
#
loop_
_entity.id
_entity.type
_entity.pdbx_description
1 polymer ?
#
loop_
_entity_poly.entity_id
_entity_poly.type
_entity_poly.pdbx_seq_one_letter_code
_entity_poly.pdbx_strand_id
1 'polypeptide(L)'
;MGVDNSLVSVVDYGIRAMAVEGGMTEEIEEKVRQQLNLRGIDPDQVRIEASWQPVQFQEEIFLRLHYDYPLRLFAIEDVLEITIPLKAETVGISEHVFR
;
A
#
# COMPACT_ATOMS: atom_id res chain seq x y z
N MET A 1 -4.18 -20.76 -9.15
CA MET A 1 -3.15 -19.70 -9.26
C MET A 1 -3.85 -18.41 -8.92
N GLY A 2 -3.75 -17.99 -7.66
CA GLY A 2 -4.51 -16.85 -7.14
C GLY A 2 -3.95 -15.56 -7.69
N VAL A 3 -4.84 -14.68 -8.15
CA VAL A 3 -4.51 -13.30 -8.54
C VAL A 3 -3.73 -12.67 -7.40
N ASP A 4 -2.55 -12.13 -7.72
CA ASP A 4 -1.63 -11.55 -6.76
C ASP A 4 -2.27 -10.33 -6.08
N ASN A 5 -2.92 -10.58 -4.94
CA ASN A 5 -3.57 -9.60 -4.06
C ASN A 5 -2.59 -8.99 -3.06
N SER A 6 -1.29 -9.03 -3.33
CA SER A 6 -0.22 -8.57 -2.43
C SER A 6 -0.43 -7.11 -2.01
N LEU A 7 -0.54 -6.18 -2.96
CA LEU A 7 -0.75 -4.75 -2.67
C LEU A 7 -2.09 -4.46 -1.97
N VAL A 8 -3.17 -5.14 -2.38
CA VAL A 8 -4.51 -4.99 -1.75
C VAL A 8 -4.46 -5.38 -0.28
N SER A 9 -3.81 -6.50 0.04
CA SER A 9 -3.68 -6.94 1.43
C SER A 9 -2.86 -5.98 2.30
N VAL A 10 -1.91 -5.25 1.70
CA VAL A 10 -1.09 -4.24 2.38
C VAL A 10 -1.91 -2.99 2.67
N VAL A 11 -2.67 -2.48 1.70
CA VAL A 11 -3.53 -1.30 1.92
C VAL A 11 -4.64 -1.60 2.94
N ASP A 12 -5.23 -2.79 2.92
CA ASP A 12 -6.23 -3.20 3.90
C ASP A 12 -5.66 -3.32 5.31
N TYR A 13 -4.41 -3.77 5.43
CA TYR A 13 -3.70 -3.79 6.70
C TYR A 13 -3.45 -2.36 7.21
N GLY A 14 -2.90 -1.50 6.36
CA GLY A 14 -2.56 -0.12 6.72
C GLY A 14 -3.78 0.71 7.10
N ILE A 15 -4.86 0.64 6.33
CA ILE A 15 -6.07 1.44 6.58
C ILE A 15 -6.74 1.09 7.92
N ARG A 16 -6.69 -0.18 8.34
CA ARG A 16 -7.22 -0.60 9.64
C ARG A 16 -6.44 0.01 10.80
N ALA A 17 -5.11 0.07 10.69
CA ALA A 17 -4.29 0.74 11.69
C ALA A 17 -4.54 2.26 11.67
N MET A 18 -4.63 2.86 10.48
CA MET A 18 -4.92 4.28 10.32
C MET A 18 -6.29 4.67 10.89
N ALA A 19 -7.31 3.82 10.77
CA ALA A 19 -8.64 4.08 11.33
C ALA A 19 -8.58 4.25 12.86
N VAL A 20 -7.77 3.43 13.53
CA VAL A 20 -7.61 3.45 14.99
C VAL A 20 -6.77 4.64 15.46
N GLU A 21 -5.68 4.94 14.74
CA GLU A 21 -4.74 6.01 15.11
C GLU A 21 -5.17 7.40 14.61
N GLY A 22 -6.19 7.49 13.76
CA GLY A 22 -6.64 8.76 13.19
C GLY A 22 -5.72 9.26 12.08
N GLY A 23 -5.29 8.37 11.20
CA GLY A 23 -4.44 8.66 10.05
C GLY A 23 -3.14 7.86 10.03
N MET A 24 -2.30 8.14 9.04
CA MET A 24 -0.96 7.58 8.90
C MET A 24 -0.02 8.17 9.94
N THR A 25 0.78 7.29 10.56
CA THR A 25 1.90 7.63 11.44
C THR A 25 3.17 7.00 10.91
N GLU A 26 4.35 7.46 11.35
CA GLU A 26 5.63 6.86 10.96
C GLU A 26 5.70 5.35 11.31
N GLU A 27 5.10 4.95 12.44
CA GLU A 27 5.05 3.54 12.84
C GLU A 27 4.17 2.70 11.88
N ILE A 28 3.03 3.24 11.46
CA ILE A 28 2.15 2.55 10.49
C ILE A 28 2.83 2.48 9.12
N GLU A 29 3.47 3.57 8.69
CA GLU A 29 4.19 3.61 7.42
C GLU A 29 5.30 2.54 7.39
N GLU A 30 6.10 2.46 8.46
CA GLU A 30 7.16 1.45 8.56
C GLU A 30 6.60 0.02 8.54
N LYS A 31 5.46 -0.23 9.21
CA LYS A 31 4.76 -1.53 9.12
C LYS A 31 4.25 -1.82 7.71
N VAL A 32 3.72 -0.83 7.00
CA VAL A 32 3.30 -0.97 5.58
C VAL A 32 4.50 -1.34 4.71
N ARG A 33 5.65 -0.66 4.89
CA ARG A 33 6.91 -0.95 4.17
C ARG A 33 7.42 -2.35 4.49
N GLN A 34 7.34 -2.80 5.74
CA GLN A 34 7.66 -4.18 6.13
C GLN A 34 6.73 -5.21 5.45
N GLN A 35 5.43 -4.92 5.36
CA GLN A 35 4.49 -5.80 4.67
C GLN A 35 4.75 -5.91 3.16
N LEU A 36 5.22 -4.83 2.51
CA LEU A 36 5.69 -4.85 1.12
C LEU A 36 6.93 -5.75 0.97
N ASN A 37 7.93 -5.57 1.83
CA ASN A 37 9.15 -6.39 1.84
C ASN A 37 8.84 -7.88 2.01
N LEU A 38 7.95 -8.24 2.94
CA LEU A 38 7.52 -9.63 3.16
C LEU A 38 6.86 -10.28 1.93
N ARG A 39 6.38 -9.46 0.99
CA ARG A 39 5.76 -9.89 -0.28
C ARG A 39 6.73 -9.80 -1.46
N GLY A 40 8.00 -9.50 -1.20
CA GLY A 40 9.03 -9.37 -2.23
C GLY A 40 8.93 -8.09 -3.04
N ILE A 41 8.20 -7.08 -2.55
CA ILE A 41 8.10 -5.76 -3.17
C ILE A 41 9.04 -4.82 -2.41
N ASP A 42 9.98 -4.21 -3.13
CA ASP A 42 10.86 -3.18 -2.57
C ASP A 42 10.03 -1.91 -2.26
N PRO A 43 9.89 -1.51 -0.98
CA PRO A 43 9.09 -0.35 -0.61
C PRO A 43 9.63 0.96 -1.18
N ASP A 44 10.91 1.05 -1.53
CA ASP A 44 11.49 2.26 -2.13
C ASP A 44 11.09 2.43 -3.60
N GLN A 45 10.56 1.37 -4.23
CA GLN A 45 9.97 1.42 -5.57
C GLN A 45 8.45 1.65 -5.56
N VAL A 46 7.83 1.70 -4.36
CA VAL A 46 6.40 1.91 -4.20
C VAL A 46 6.15 3.34 -3.76
N ARG A 47 5.38 4.08 -4.53
CA ARG A 47 4.88 5.38 -4.09
C ARG A 47 3.68 5.17 -3.17
N ILE A 48 3.82 5.63 -1.93
CA ILE A 48 2.81 5.56 -0.87
C ILE A 48 2.16 6.93 -0.72
N GLU A 49 0.83 6.99 -0.81
CA GLU A 49 0.05 8.20 -0.52
C GLU A 49 -1.00 7.88 0.53
N ALA A 50 -1.15 8.74 1.54
CA ALA A 50 -2.04 8.46 2.66
C ALA A 50 -2.58 9.73 3.32
N SER A 51 -3.71 9.63 4.02
CA SER A 51 -4.16 10.65 4.98
C SER A 51 -3.30 10.58 6.24
N TRP A 52 -2.48 11.59 6.50
CA TRP A 52 -1.60 11.67 7.67
C TRP A 52 -2.33 12.16 8.92
N GLN A 53 -1.93 11.66 10.10
CA GLN A 53 -2.50 12.15 11.36
C GLN A 53 -2.20 13.65 11.55
N PRO A 54 -3.08 14.39 12.24
CA PRO A 54 -4.36 13.95 12.81
C PRO A 54 -5.52 14.03 11.81
N VAL A 55 -6.39 13.01 11.83
CA VAL A 55 -7.67 12.94 11.11
C VAL A 55 -8.80 12.71 12.11
N GLN A 56 -9.87 13.50 12.04
CA GLN A 56 -10.91 13.53 13.07
C GLN A 56 -11.83 12.30 13.00
N PHE A 57 -12.54 12.04 14.10
CA PHE A 57 -13.56 11.00 14.16
C PHE A 57 -14.59 11.18 13.04
N GLN A 58 -14.92 10.08 12.36
CA GLN A 58 -15.82 10.03 11.20
C GLN A 58 -15.34 10.74 9.93
N GLU A 59 -14.10 11.23 9.89
CA GLU A 59 -13.49 11.71 8.65
C GLU A 59 -12.92 10.56 7.81
N GLU A 60 -12.91 10.78 6.50
CA GLU A 60 -12.37 9.83 5.54
C GLU A 60 -10.84 9.77 5.61
N ILE A 61 -10.32 8.55 5.61
CA ILE A 61 -8.89 8.26 5.48
C ILE A 61 -8.66 7.42 4.23
N PHE A 62 -7.52 7.61 3.57
CA PHE A 62 -7.13 6.78 2.44
C PHE A 62 -5.70 6.28 2.56
N LEU A 63 -5.42 5.17 1.90
CA LEU A 63 -4.08 4.65 1.65
C LEU A 63 -4.01 4.13 0.21
N ARG A 64 -3.05 4.65 -0.56
CA ARG A 64 -2.78 4.30 -1.96
C ARG A 64 -1.35 3.85 -2.12
N LEU A 65 -1.17 2.75 -2.87
CA LEU A 65 0.12 2.23 -3.27
C LEU A 65 0.18 2.18 -4.79
N HIS A 66 1.23 2.77 -5.36
CA HIS A 66 1.53 2.76 -6.77
C HIS A 66 2.87 2.08 -6.99
N TYR A 67 2.89 1.01 -7.80
CA TYR A 67 4.08 0.21 -8.04
C TYR A 67 4.20 -0.15 -9.51
N ASP A 68 5.31 0.25 -10.13
CA ASP A 68 5.64 -0.06 -11.51
C ASP A 68 6.36 -1.41 -11.58
N TYR A 69 5.61 -2.51 -11.66
CA TYR A 69 6.16 -3.87 -11.60
C TYR A 69 6.92 -4.23 -12.89
N PRO A 70 8.23 -4.53 -12.82
CA PRO A 70 9.00 -4.96 -13.98
C PRO A 70 8.76 -6.45 -14.25
N LEU A 71 8.07 -6.76 -15.34
CA LEU A 71 7.89 -8.12 -15.83
C LEU A 71 8.94 -8.44 -16.88
N ARG A 72 9.77 -9.44 -16.60
CA ARG A 72 10.73 -9.99 -17.56
C ARG A 72 10.17 -11.26 -18.19
N LEU A 73 9.90 -11.20 -19.49
CA LEU A 73 9.45 -12.33 -20.29
C LEU A 73 10.64 -12.90 -21.05
N PHE A 74 10.89 -14.19 -20.86
CA PHE A 74 11.91 -14.91 -21.62
C PHE A 74 11.25 -15.50 -22.87
N ALA A 75 11.56 -14.93 -24.04
CA ALA A 75 11.32 -15.58 -25.32
C ALA A 75 12.56 -16.40 -25.71
N ILE A 76 12.37 -17.38 -26.60
CA ILE A 76 13.41 -18.36 -26.98
C ILE A 76 14.72 -17.69 -27.46
N GLU A 77 14.65 -16.45 -27.97
CA GLU A 77 15.78 -15.71 -28.52
C GLU A 77 15.93 -14.27 -27.99
N ASP A 78 15.02 -13.80 -27.13
CA ASP A 78 14.99 -12.39 -26.68
C ASP A 78 14.44 -12.23 -25.26
N VAL A 79 14.90 -11.19 -24.55
CA VAL A 79 14.35 -10.80 -23.25
C VAL A 79 13.51 -9.54 -23.45
N LEU A 80 12.20 -9.68 -23.23
CA LEU A 80 11.29 -8.54 -23.25
C LEU A 80 11.03 -8.07 -21.82
N GLU A 81 11.38 -6.82 -21.53
CA GLU A 81 11.07 -6.17 -20.25
C GLU A 81 9.86 -5.25 -20.45
N ILE A 82 8.79 -5.51 -19.70
CA ILE A 82 7.55 -4.73 -19.73
C ILE A 82 7.29 -4.22 -18.32
N THR A 83 6.93 -2.95 -18.19
CA THR A 83 6.48 -2.39 -16.92
C THR A 83 4.96 -2.42 -16.83
N ILE A 84 4.43 -3.02 -15.76
CA ILE A 84 2.99 -3.06 -15.48
C ILE A 84 2.71 -2.12 -14.31
N PRO A 85 1.95 -1.02 -14.50
CA PRO A 85 1.59 -0.14 -13.41
C PRO A 85 0.52 -0.79 -12.53
N LEU A 86 0.89 -1.21 -11.33
CA LEU A 86 0.00 -1.75 -10.32
C LEU A 86 -0.45 -0.63 -9.37
N LYS A 87 -1.74 -0.60 -9.06
CA LYS A 87 -2.33 0.35 -8.11
C LYS A 87 -3.24 -0.38 -7.14
N ALA A 88 -3.11 -0.05 -5.87
CA ALA A 88 -4.04 -0.48 -4.83
C ALA A 88 -4.47 0.74 -4.01
N GLU A 89 -5.75 0.83 -3.72
CA GLU A 89 -6.34 1.92 -2.95
C GLU A 89 -7.41 1.35 -2.04
N THR A 90 -7.37 1.75 -0.77
CA THR A 90 -8.47 1.53 0.17
C THR A 90 -8.79 2.82 0.90
N VAL A 91 -10.10 3.04 1.08
CA VAL A 91 -10.66 4.17 1.82
C VAL A 91 -11.34 3.61 3.07
N GLY A 92 -11.15 4.30 4.20
CA GLY A 92 -11.75 3.97 5.47
C GLY A 92 -12.28 5.21 6.18
N ILE A 93 -12.81 5.00 7.37
CA ILE A 93 -13.29 6.07 8.25
C ILE A 93 -12.46 6.05 9.52
N SER A 94 -12.02 7.22 9.98
CA SER A 94 -11.32 7.35 11.25
C SER A 94 -12.26 7.08 12.42
N GLU A 95 -11.83 6.20 13.32
CA GLU A 95 -12.48 5.88 14.58
C GLU A 95 -11.82 6.60 15.77
N HIS A 96 -10.76 7.38 15.51
CA HIS A 96 -9.98 8.02 16.56
C HIS A 96 -10.70 9.22 17.19
N VAL A 97 -10.78 9.23 18.52
CA VAL A 97 -11.41 10.30 19.29
C VAL A 97 -10.34 11.02 20.11
N PHE A 98 -10.00 12.25 19.71
CA PHE A 98 -9.12 13.12 20.50
C PHE A 98 -9.81 13.50 21.81
N ARG A 99 -9.16 13.21 22.95
CA ARG A 99 -9.63 13.55 24.30
C ARG A 99 -8.76 14.61 24.95
#